data_AF-Q1W4W6-F1
#
_entry.id   AF-Q1W4W6-F1
#
_cell.length_a   1.000
_cell.length_b   1.000
_cell.length_c   1.000
_cell.angle_alpha   90.00
_cell.angle_beta   90.00
_cell.angle_gamma   90.00
#
_symmetry.space_group_name_H-M   'P 1'
#
loop_
_entity.id
_entity.type
_entity.pdbx_description
1 polymer ?
#
loop_
_entity_poly.entity_id
_entity_poly.type
_entity_poly.pdbx_seq_one_letter_code
_entity_poly.pdbx_strand_id
1 'polypeptide(L)'
;MSIVPGVVHSLYGDAKARWTINEYADLECPFCKLYTPRLKRWVDSHPDVNLVWRHLPLQMHGEAARHQARLVECAGIQGGAKAFWSAIDAIFAQSTGNGGGLPGGTLDFPELDQARLEKCAKDMDLVDQLIKTNIGKRPANSPSERQL
;
A
#
# COMPACT_ATOMS: atom_id res chain seq x y z
N MET A 1 12.21 -13.23 -18.16
CA MET A 1 11.26 -12.90 -17.08
C MET A 1 12.04 -12.67 -15.81
N SER A 2 12.22 -11.42 -15.36
CA SER A 2 12.85 -11.12 -14.07
C SER A 2 11.79 -10.54 -13.15
N ILE A 3 11.39 -11.34 -12.15
CA ILE A 3 10.48 -10.97 -11.07
C ILE A 3 11.29 -10.07 -10.13
N VAL A 4 10.87 -8.81 -9.97
CA VAL A 4 11.41 -7.95 -8.92
C VAL A 4 10.70 -8.33 -7.61
N PRO A 5 11.42 -8.79 -6.57
CA PRO A 5 10.84 -9.03 -5.26
C PRO A 5 10.32 -7.68 -4.70
N GLY A 6 9.02 -7.58 -4.41
CA GLY A 6 8.42 -6.40 -3.77
C GLY A 6 7.26 -5.72 -4.52
N VAL A 7 6.96 -6.09 -5.78
CA VAL A 7 5.86 -5.46 -6.56
C VAL A 7 4.62 -6.36 -6.72
N VAL A 8 4.71 -7.64 -6.34
CA VAL A 8 3.69 -8.62 -6.75
C VAL A 8 2.39 -8.51 -5.95
N HIS A 9 2.47 -8.15 -4.66
CA HIS A 9 1.27 -8.09 -3.81
C HIS A 9 0.54 -6.74 -3.84
N SER A 10 1.18 -5.65 -4.26
CA SER A 10 0.54 -4.32 -4.31
C SER A 10 -0.23 -4.05 -5.61
N LEU A 11 -0.24 -5.01 -6.55
CA LEU A 11 -0.97 -4.94 -7.80
C LEU A 11 -2.43 -5.37 -7.62
N TYR A 12 -3.36 -4.64 -8.22
CA TYR A 12 -4.78 -4.96 -8.39
C TYR A 12 -5.15 -4.93 -9.87
N GLY A 13 -5.87 -5.95 -10.35
CA GLY A 13 -6.22 -6.11 -11.76
C GLY A 13 -5.20 -6.93 -12.55
N ASP A 14 -5.23 -6.81 -13.88
CA ASP A 14 -4.38 -7.61 -14.77
C ASP A 14 -2.92 -7.08 -14.79
N ALA A 15 -1.95 -7.95 -14.52
CA ALA A 15 -0.52 -7.64 -14.63
C ALA A 15 -0.08 -7.27 -16.05
N LYS A 16 -0.87 -7.61 -17.07
CA LYS A 16 -0.63 -7.30 -18.48
C LYS A 16 -1.45 -6.11 -18.99
N ALA A 17 -2.20 -5.44 -18.12
CA ALA A 17 -2.93 -4.23 -18.48
C ALA A 17 -2.01 -3.20 -19.15
N ARG A 18 -2.54 -2.48 -20.14
CA ARG A 18 -1.78 -1.52 -20.94
C ARG A 18 -1.35 -0.31 -20.12
N TRP A 19 -2.19 0.12 -19.19
CA TRP A 19 -1.95 1.27 -18.33
C TRP A 19 -1.94 0.89 -16.85
N THR A 20 -1.14 1.63 -16.07
CA THR A 20 -1.02 1.46 -14.62
C THR A 20 -1.29 2.76 -13.91
N ILE A 21 -2.27 2.75 -13.02
CA ILE A 21 -2.50 3.82 -12.05
C ILE A 21 -1.62 3.53 -10.83
N ASN A 22 -0.76 4.48 -10.47
CA ASN A 22 -0.02 4.43 -9.22
C ASN A 22 -0.75 5.29 -8.20
N GLU A 23 -1.43 4.65 -7.25
CA GLU A 23 -2.13 5.34 -6.16
C GLU A 23 -1.18 5.52 -5.00
N TYR A 24 -0.67 6.74 -4.82
CA TYR A 24 0.07 7.14 -3.63
C TYR A 24 -0.92 7.45 -2.52
N ALA A 25 -0.95 6.59 -1.51
CA ALA A 25 -1.98 6.63 -0.49
C ALA A 25 -1.45 6.37 0.92
N ASP A 26 -2.27 6.78 1.89
CA ASP A 26 -2.05 6.69 3.31
C ASP A 26 -3.28 6.02 3.95
N LEU A 27 -3.04 5.02 4.81
CA LEU A 27 -4.08 4.25 5.48
C LEU A 27 -4.81 5.03 6.58
N GLU A 28 -4.27 6.16 7.01
CA GLU A 28 -4.92 7.10 7.94
C GLU A 28 -5.65 8.24 7.24
N CYS A 29 -5.48 8.40 5.93
CA CYS A 29 -6.06 9.52 5.19
C CYS A 29 -7.56 9.30 4.90
N PRO A 30 -8.45 10.23 5.28
CA PRO A 30 -9.89 10.09 5.07
C PRO A 30 -10.27 10.10 3.57
N PHE A 31 -9.49 10.78 2.73
CA PHE A 31 -9.74 10.78 1.28
C PHE A 31 -9.35 9.44 0.65
N CYS A 32 -8.22 8.85 1.05
CA CYS A 32 -7.80 7.52 0.59
C CYS A 32 -8.84 6.47 0.98
N LYS A 33 -9.28 6.48 2.25
CA LYS A 33 -10.36 5.60 2.75
C LYS A 33 -11.63 5.66 1.89
N LEU A 34 -12.00 6.85 1.42
CA LEU A 34 -13.18 7.03 0.57
C LEU A 34 -12.93 6.63 -0.90
N TYR A 35 -11.73 6.91 -1.42
CA TYR A 35 -11.43 6.87 -2.85
C TYR A 35 -10.91 5.53 -3.33
N THR A 36 -9.99 4.88 -2.60
CA THR A 36 -9.40 3.58 -2.98
C THR A 36 -10.45 2.53 -3.38
N PRO A 37 -11.55 2.29 -2.62
CA PRO A 37 -12.57 1.32 -3.05
C PRO A 37 -13.34 1.74 -4.31
N ARG A 38 -13.48 3.05 -4.58
CA ARG A 38 -14.11 3.56 -5.81
C ARG A 38 -13.18 3.35 -7.01
N LEU A 39 -11.89 3.61 -6.82
CA LEU A 39 -10.87 3.41 -7.85
C LEU A 39 -10.74 1.92 -8.20
N LYS A 40 -10.72 1.03 -7.20
CA LYS A 40 -10.76 -0.44 -7.41
C LYS A 40 -11.95 -0.85 -8.29
N ARG A 41 -13.17 -0.38 -7.96
CA ARG A 41 -14.36 -0.66 -8.78
C ARG A 41 -14.28 -0.10 -10.20
N TRP A 42 -13.68 1.07 -10.37
CA TRP A 42 -13.48 1.61 -11.71
C TRP A 42 -12.52 0.72 -12.51
N VAL A 43 -11.41 0.28 -11.91
CA VAL A 43 -10.46 -0.67 -12.51
C VAL A 43 -11.12 -2.00 -12.87
N ASP A 44 -12.03 -2.52 -12.04
CA ASP A 44 -12.78 -3.75 -12.34
C ASP A 44 -13.58 -3.66 -13.66
N SER A 45 -13.97 -2.45 -14.07
CA SER A 45 -14.69 -2.18 -15.32
C SER A 45 -13.79 -1.79 -16.51
N HIS A 46 -12.47 -1.68 -16.31
CA HIS A 46 -11.48 -1.25 -17.31
C HIS A 46 -10.30 -2.24 -17.35
N PRO A 47 -10.43 -3.38 -18.05
CA PRO A 47 -9.45 -4.48 -18.02
C PRO A 47 -8.08 -4.12 -18.63
N ASP A 48 -8.03 -3.04 -19.40
CA ASP A 48 -6.83 -2.43 -19.96
C ASP A 48 -6.05 -1.57 -18.95
N VAL A 49 -6.58 -1.38 -17.74
CA VAL A 49 -5.95 -0.63 -16.66
C VAL A 49 -5.76 -1.52 -15.43
N ASN A 50 -4.61 -1.38 -14.77
CA ASN A 50 -4.38 -1.94 -13.44
C ASN A 50 -4.05 -0.83 -12.44
N LEU A 51 -4.05 -1.20 -11.16
CA LEU A 51 -3.78 -0.31 -10.04
C LEU A 51 -2.62 -0.88 -9.21
N VAL A 52 -1.67 -0.01 -8.88
CA VAL A 52 -0.58 -0.33 -7.96
C VAL A 52 -0.64 0.63 -6.78
N TRP A 53 -0.73 0.07 -5.57
CA TRP A 53 -0.62 0.83 -4.33
C TRP A 53 0.82 1.29 -4.10
N ARG A 54 1.01 2.56 -3.76
CA ARG A 54 2.30 3.15 -3.36
C ARG A 54 2.15 3.82 -2.01
N HIS A 55 3.02 3.47 -1.06
CA HIS A 55 2.97 4.03 0.28
C HIS A 55 3.38 5.50 0.28
N LEU A 56 2.51 6.35 0.82
CA LEU A 56 2.79 7.75 1.15
C LEU A 56 2.27 8.07 2.56
N PRO A 57 2.81 7.44 3.63
CA PRO A 57 2.40 7.74 4.99
C PRO A 57 2.81 9.17 5.34
N LEU A 58 1.83 10.06 5.45
CA LEU A 58 2.01 11.48 5.68
C LEU A 58 2.48 11.72 7.11
N GLN A 59 3.44 12.62 7.27
CA GLN A 59 4.03 12.92 8.58
C GLN A 59 2.98 13.39 9.60
N MET A 60 1.90 14.05 9.17
CA MET A 60 0.79 14.48 10.03
C MET A 60 -0.04 13.32 10.60
N HIS A 61 0.02 12.13 10.01
CA HIS A 61 -0.65 10.92 10.49
C HIS A 61 0.28 10.02 11.33
N GLY A 62 1.53 10.44 11.52
CA GLY A 62 2.43 9.92 12.55
C GLY A 62 2.78 8.43 12.41
N GLU A 63 2.95 7.77 13.56
CA GLU A 63 3.36 6.37 13.60
C GLU A 63 2.25 5.41 13.17
N ALA A 64 0.98 5.79 13.35
CA ALA A 64 -0.17 4.97 12.92
C ALA A 64 -0.09 4.65 11.42
N ALA A 65 0.09 5.66 10.58
CA ALA A 65 0.19 5.50 9.13
C ALA A 65 1.39 4.62 8.72
N ARG A 66 2.55 4.82 9.36
CA ARG A 66 3.76 4.02 9.09
C ARG A 66 3.58 2.57 9.50
N HIS A 67 3.06 2.33 10.70
CA HIS A 67 2.79 0.99 11.22
C HIS A 67 1.80 0.22 10.33
N GLN A 68 0.71 0.88 9.92
CA GLN A 68 -0.28 0.28 9.02
C GLN A 68 0.28 -0.01 7.63
N ALA A 69 1.13 0.87 7.08
CA ALA A 69 1.84 0.60 5.83
C ALA A 69 2.70 -0.67 5.94
N ARG A 70 3.34 -0.91 7.09
CA ARG A 70 4.07 -2.16 7.34
C ARG A 70 3.16 -3.37 7.43
N LEU A 71 2.02 -3.24 8.13
CA LEU A 71 1.06 -4.32 8.28
C LEU A 71 0.56 -4.84 6.93
N VAL A 72 0.21 -3.97 5.98
CA VAL A 72 -0.29 -4.43 4.67
C VAL A 72 0.79 -5.12 3.83
N GLU A 73 2.04 -4.65 3.90
CA GLU A 73 3.19 -5.31 3.28
C GLU A 73 3.42 -6.71 3.87
N CYS A 74 3.38 -6.82 5.19
CA CYS A 74 3.47 -8.09 5.89
C CYS A 74 2.31 -9.04 5.57
N ALA A 75 1.10 -8.51 5.40
CA ALA A 75 -0.04 -9.28 4.90
C ALA A 75 0.23 -9.80 3.48
N GLY A 76 0.79 -8.95 2.61
CA GLY A 76 1.24 -9.34 1.27
C GLY A 76 2.29 -10.45 1.26
N ILE A 77 3.23 -10.43 2.20
CA ILE A 77 4.23 -11.51 2.38
C ILE A 77 3.55 -12.84 2.77
N GLN A 78 2.50 -12.80 3.58
CA GLN A 78 1.79 -14.02 4.02
C GLN A 78 0.86 -14.59 2.95
N GLY A 79 0.12 -13.73 2.23
CA GLY A 79 -0.99 -14.17 1.38
C GLY A 79 -1.09 -13.49 0.01
N GLY A 80 -0.01 -12.84 -0.45
CA GLY A 80 0.05 -12.19 -1.75
C GLY A 80 -0.91 -11.02 -1.90
N ALA A 81 -1.29 -10.71 -3.14
CA ALA A 81 -2.13 -9.55 -3.44
C ALA A 81 -3.49 -9.58 -2.75
N LYS A 82 -4.10 -10.77 -2.62
CA LYS A 82 -5.37 -10.92 -1.93
C LYS A 82 -5.27 -10.46 -0.48
N ALA A 83 -4.29 -10.95 0.27
CA ALA A 83 -4.11 -10.55 1.66
C ALA A 83 -3.72 -9.07 1.81
N PHE A 84 -2.86 -8.55 0.92
CA PHE A 84 -2.48 -7.15 0.91
C PHE A 84 -3.69 -6.21 0.77
N TRP A 85 -4.53 -6.43 -0.26
CA TRP A 85 -5.69 -5.57 -0.52
C TRP A 85 -6.80 -5.76 0.51
N SER A 86 -7.01 -6.97 1.01
CA SER A 86 -7.95 -7.20 2.11
C SER A 86 -7.49 -6.55 3.42
N ALA A 87 -6.19 -6.52 3.68
CA ALA A 87 -5.64 -5.81 4.85
C ALA A 87 -5.81 -4.28 4.71
N ILE A 88 -5.64 -3.70 3.52
CA ILE A 88 -5.98 -2.29 3.26
C ILE A 88 -7.45 -2.01 3.61
N ASP A 89 -8.37 -2.83 3.08
CA ASP A 89 -9.81 -2.66 3.32
C ASP A 89 -10.13 -2.81 4.82
N ALA A 90 -9.51 -3.77 5.52
CA ALA A 90 -9.70 -4.01 6.95
C ALA A 90 -9.14 -2.87 7.81
N ILE A 91 -7.95 -2.34 7.50
CA ILE A 91 -7.36 -1.21 8.22
C ILE A 91 -8.23 0.04 8.06
N PHE A 92 -8.69 0.33 6.84
CA PHE A 92 -9.60 1.45 6.65
C PHE A 92 -10.91 1.29 7.44
N ALA A 93 -11.41 0.08 7.62
CA ALA A 93 -12.60 -0.19 8.43
C ALA A 93 -12.37 -0.04 9.94
N GLN A 94 -11.21 -0.48 10.43
CA GLN A 94 -10.93 -0.60 11.87
C GLN A 94 -10.19 0.60 12.47
N SER A 95 -9.40 1.32 11.66
CA SER A 95 -8.66 2.48 12.14
C SER A 95 -9.61 3.64 12.47
N THR A 96 -9.26 4.38 13.53
CA THR A 96 -9.87 5.66 13.87
C THR A 96 -9.58 6.73 12.79
N GLY A 97 -8.49 6.56 12.04
CA GLY A 97 -8.05 7.47 10.99
C GLY A 97 -7.43 8.76 11.53
N ASN A 98 -6.93 9.60 10.62
CA ASN A 98 -6.29 10.89 10.91
C ASN A 98 -5.10 10.82 11.90
N GLY A 99 -4.44 9.66 12.01
CA GLY A 99 -3.33 9.42 12.93
C GLY A 99 -3.74 8.76 14.25
N GLY A 100 -5.03 8.47 14.45
CA GLY A 100 -5.53 7.76 15.62
C GLY A 100 -5.20 6.26 15.62
N GLY A 101 -4.99 5.67 14.44
CA GLY A 101 -4.55 4.29 14.28
C GLY A 101 -5.60 3.23 14.64
N LEU A 102 -5.11 1.99 14.63
CA LEU A 102 -5.89 0.80 15.00
C LEU A 102 -6.02 0.71 16.53
N PRO A 103 -7.15 0.20 17.07
CA PRO A 103 -7.29 -0.09 18.49
C PRO A 103 -6.15 -0.97 19.00
N GLY A 104 -5.38 -0.48 19.98
CA GLY A 104 -4.20 -1.18 20.52
C GLY A 104 -3.08 -1.43 19.49
N GLY A 105 -3.09 -0.76 18.34
CA GLY A 105 -2.13 -0.96 17.26
C GLY A 105 -2.24 -2.31 16.53
N THR A 106 -3.33 -3.06 16.76
CA THR A 106 -3.50 -4.43 16.27
C THR A 106 -4.56 -4.48 15.18
N LEU A 107 -4.30 -5.22 14.10
CA LEU A 107 -5.26 -5.45 13.02
C LEU A 107 -6.02 -6.75 13.30
N ASP A 108 -7.33 -6.68 13.47
CA ASP A 108 -8.16 -7.88 13.56
C ASP A 108 -8.38 -8.47 12.15
N PHE A 109 -7.65 -9.53 11.82
CA PHE A 109 -7.73 -10.15 10.49
C PHE A 109 -7.48 -11.67 10.58
N PRO A 110 -8.50 -12.46 10.97
CA PRO A 110 -8.34 -13.84 11.42
C PRO A 110 -7.81 -14.81 10.35
N GLU A 111 -7.86 -14.43 9.07
CA GLU A 111 -7.34 -15.21 7.96
C GLU A 111 -5.80 -15.23 7.88
N LEU A 112 -5.10 -14.36 8.63
CA LEU A 112 -3.64 -14.32 8.70
C LEU A 112 -3.11 -14.82 10.05
N ASP A 113 -1.85 -15.24 10.05
CA ASP A 113 -1.10 -15.48 11.29
C ASP A 113 -0.77 -14.12 11.92
N GLN A 114 -1.53 -13.76 12.95
CA GLN A 114 -1.45 -12.50 13.67
C GLN A 114 -0.10 -12.28 14.36
N ALA A 115 0.44 -13.32 15.00
CA ALA A 115 1.73 -13.22 15.68
C ALA A 115 2.86 -12.97 14.67
N ARG A 116 2.81 -13.66 13.53
CA ARG A 116 3.75 -13.43 12.42
C ARG A 116 3.57 -12.06 11.78
N LEU A 117 2.33 -11.58 11.66
CA LEU A 117 2.01 -10.28 11.08
C LEU A 117 2.61 -9.15 11.92
N GLU A 118 2.35 -9.16 13.24
CA GLU A 118 2.88 -8.15 14.15
C GLU A 118 4.40 -8.18 14.23
N LYS A 119 5.00 -9.37 14.30
CA LYS A 119 6.46 -9.51 14.32
C LYS A 119 7.09 -8.94 13.05
N CYS A 120 6.50 -9.25 11.90
CA CYS A 120 6.95 -8.69 10.62
C CYS A 120 6.86 -7.15 10.62
N ALA A 121 5.75 -6.58 11.08
CA ALA A 121 5.58 -5.13 11.10
C ALA A 121 6.51 -4.39 12.07
N LYS A 122 7.03 -5.07 13.11
CA LYS A 122 7.99 -4.51 14.07
C LYS A 122 9.44 -4.60 13.58
N ASP A 123 9.82 -5.71 12.93
CA ASP A 123 11.22 -6.09 12.72
C ASP A 123 11.70 -6.00 11.26
N MET A 124 10.84 -5.68 10.29
CA MET A 124 11.20 -5.72 8.87
C MET A 124 11.73 -4.39 8.31
N ASP A 125 13.04 -4.17 8.44
CA ASP A 125 13.77 -3.06 7.80
C ASP A 125 13.55 -2.99 6.28
N LEU A 126 13.34 -4.14 5.62
CA LEU A 126 13.06 -4.19 4.18
C LEU A 126 11.73 -3.51 3.83
N VAL A 127 10.71 -3.68 4.66
CA VAL A 127 9.40 -3.05 4.48
C VAL A 127 9.53 -1.54 4.66
N ASP A 128 10.35 -1.10 5.62
CA ASP A 128 10.71 0.30 5.80
C ASP A 128 11.42 0.90 4.58
N GLN A 129 12.29 0.13 3.92
CA GLN A 129 12.95 0.55 2.69
C GLN A 129 11.96 0.65 1.51
N LEU A 130 11.02 -0.28 1.38
CA LEU A 130 9.95 -0.23 0.36
C LEU A 130 9.06 1.01 0.54
N ILE A 131 8.69 1.32 1.78
CA ILE A 131 7.91 2.52 2.11
C ILE A 131 8.68 3.79 1.72
N LYS A 132 9.98 3.86 2.04
CA LYS A 132 10.83 5.04 1.75
C LYS A 132 11.14 5.22 0.26
N THR A 133 11.16 4.15 -0.53
CA THR A 133 11.54 4.19 -1.96
C THR A 133 10.35 4.45 -2.89
N ASN A 134 9.12 4.41 -2.39
CA ASN A 134 7.91 4.65 -3.19
C ASN A 134 7.85 6.08 -3.74
N ILE A 135 8.29 7.09 -2.98
CA ILE A 135 8.45 8.45 -3.50
C ILE A 135 9.73 8.46 -4.32
N GLY A 136 9.59 8.35 -5.64
CA GLY A 136 10.72 8.34 -6.55
C GLY A 136 11.69 9.49 -6.22
N LYS A 137 12.92 9.15 -5.83
CA LYS A 137 14.03 10.06 -6.09
C LYS A 137 14.05 10.22 -7.60
N ARG A 138 13.52 11.34 -8.10
CA ARG A 138 13.76 11.77 -9.48
C ARG A 138 15.28 11.71 -9.65
N PRO A 139 15.84 10.90 -10.57
CA PRO A 139 17.27 10.98 -10.83
C PRO A 139 17.57 12.42 -11.20
N ALA A 140 18.61 13.01 -10.63
CA ALA A 140 18.98 14.42 -10.81
C ALA A 140 19.22 14.82 -12.29
N ASN A 141 19.15 13.87 -13.22
CA ASN A 141 19.41 14.04 -14.66
C ASN A 141 18.26 13.53 -15.56
N SER A 142 16.99 13.79 -15.24
CA SER A 142 15.90 13.51 -16.21
C SER A 142 15.82 14.60 -17.29
N PRO A 143 15.88 14.30 -18.60
CA PRO A 143 16.12 15.29 -19.68
C PRO A 143 14.95 16.23 -20.05
N SER A 144 13.89 16.33 -19.24
CA SER A 144 12.66 17.02 -19.65
C SER A 144 12.59 18.52 -19.30
N GLU A 145 13.72 19.17 -19.01
CA GLU A 145 13.82 20.64 -18.87
C GLU A 145 14.55 21.27 -20.07
N ARG A 146 14.30 20.75 -21.27
CA ARG A 146 14.53 21.49 -22.51
C ARG A 146 13.25 21.48 -23.32
N GLN A 147 12.33 22.36 -22.96
CA GLN A 147 11.36 23.06 -23.80
C GLN A 147 10.25 23.58 -22.90
N LEU A 148 10.48 24.75 -22.31
CA LEU A 148 9.70 25.99 -22.47
C LEU A 148 10.42 27.11 -21.71
#